data_AF-Q1YV62-F1
#
_entry.id   AF-Q1YV62-F1
#
_cell.length_a   1.000
_cell.length_b   1.000
_cell.length_c   1.000
_cell.angle_alpha   90.00
_cell.angle_beta   90.00
_cell.angle_gamma   90.00
#
_symmetry.space_group_name_H-M   'P 1'
#
loop_
_entity.id
_entity.type
_entity.pdbx_description
1 polymer ?
#
loop_
_entity_poly.entity_id
_entity_poly.type
_entity_poly.pdbx_seq_one_letter_code
_entity_poly.pdbx_strand_id
1 'polypeptide(L)'
;MVSPVNAGNVESLLSQIREYQAQAAQGVNLSPGERVDGQVVNRNSFADAVKGALNEVNSAQGLAKASRAAYERGEDIPLTDVVMNMQKSSLAFEATLQIRNKVLKAYEDIMNMPV
;
A
#
# COMPACT_ATOMS: atom_id res chain seq x y z
N MET A 1 0.63 -47.80 -22.76
CA MET A 1 0.15 -47.66 -21.37
C MET A 1 -0.28 -46.20 -21.21
N VAL A 2 -1.58 -45.92 -21.30
CA VAL A 2 -2.16 -44.57 -21.24
C VAL A 2 -2.90 -44.44 -19.91
N SER A 3 -2.47 -43.47 -19.11
CA SER A 3 -3.00 -43.22 -17.77
C SER A 3 -4.46 -42.77 -17.81
N PRO A 4 -5.38 -43.38 -17.05
CA PRO A 4 -6.74 -42.87 -16.91
C PRO A 4 -6.68 -41.53 -16.15
N VAL A 5 -7.09 -40.47 -16.83
CA VAL A 5 -7.22 -39.12 -16.25
C VAL A 5 -8.19 -39.20 -15.07
N ASN A 6 -7.69 -38.84 -13.90
CA ASN A 6 -8.34 -38.90 -12.60
C ASN A 6 -9.64 -38.08 -12.59
N ALA A 7 -10.78 -38.71 -12.88
CA ALA A 7 -12.11 -38.11 -12.72
C ALA A 7 -12.35 -37.63 -11.27
N GLY A 8 -11.78 -38.31 -10.28
CA GLY A 8 -11.86 -37.91 -8.87
C GLY A 8 -11.15 -36.59 -8.56
N ASN A 9 -10.09 -36.24 -9.28
CA ASN A 9 -9.37 -34.98 -9.06
C ASN A 9 -10.16 -33.78 -9.62
N VAL A 10 -10.88 -33.98 -10.73
CA VAL A 10 -11.75 -32.95 -11.32
C VAL A 10 -12.91 -32.65 -10.37
N GLU A 11 -13.50 -33.67 -9.75
CA GLU A 11 -14.56 -33.50 -8.75
C GLU A 11 -14.09 -32.70 -7.52
N SER A 12 -12.85 -32.96 -7.05
CA SER A 12 -12.24 -32.24 -5.93
C SER A 12 -11.89 -30.79 -6.26
N LEU A 13 -11.45 -30.51 -7.49
CA LEU A 13 -11.22 -29.14 -7.96
C LEU A 13 -12.55 -28.38 -8.13
N LEU A 14 -13.61 -29.05 -8.60
CA LEU A 14 -14.93 -28.45 -8.76
C LEU A 14 -15.64 -28.20 -7.42
N SER A 15 -15.41 -29.00 -6.38
CA SER A 15 -15.90 -28.67 -5.03
C SER A 15 -15.18 -27.47 -4.45
N GLN A 16 -13.85 -27.41 -4.60
CA GLN A 16 -13.04 -26.31 -4.09
C GLN A 16 -13.36 -24.97 -4.78
N ILE A 17 -13.61 -24.98 -6.09
CA ILE A 17 -14.06 -23.78 -6.83
C ILE A 17 -15.44 -23.31 -6.36
N ARG A 18 -16.38 -24.24 -6.08
CA ARG A 18 -17.71 -23.88 -5.55
C ARG A 18 -17.64 -23.25 -4.17
N GLU A 19 -16.74 -23.72 -3.31
CA GLU A 19 -16.51 -23.16 -1.98
C GLU A 19 -15.90 -21.75 -2.04
N TYR A 20 -14.93 -21.55 -2.94
CA TYR A 20 -14.35 -20.23 -3.18
C TYR A 20 -15.36 -19.25 -3.80
N GLN A 21 -16.25 -19.73 -4.68
CA GLN A 21 -17.35 -18.94 -5.23
C GLN A 21 -18.39 -18.59 -4.16
N ALA A 22 -18.65 -19.47 -3.19
CA ALA A 22 -19.55 -19.18 -2.08
C ALA A 22 -18.98 -18.11 -1.13
N GLN A 23 -17.65 -18.12 -0.88
CA GLN A 23 -16.99 -17.05 -0.13
C GLN A 23 -16.93 -15.73 -0.91
N ALA A 24 -16.80 -15.77 -2.24
CA ALA A 24 -16.84 -14.56 -3.06
C ALA A 24 -18.26 -14.00 -3.25
N ALA A 25 -19.28 -14.87 -3.25
CA ALA A 25 -20.70 -14.49 -3.32
C ALA A 25 -21.24 -13.99 -1.98
N GLN A 26 -20.63 -14.39 -0.85
CA GLN A 26 -20.67 -13.63 0.40
C GLN A 26 -19.75 -12.42 0.28
N GLY A 27 -20.09 -11.54 -0.67
CA GLY A 27 -19.55 -10.18 -0.71
C GLY A 27 -19.62 -9.60 0.70
N VAL A 28 -18.52 -8.96 1.11
CA VAL A 28 -18.35 -8.33 2.42
C VAL A 28 -19.68 -7.78 2.92
N ASN A 29 -20.27 -8.48 3.89
CA ASN A 29 -21.52 -8.06 4.51
C ASN A 29 -21.19 -6.87 5.43
N LEU A 30 -20.95 -5.70 4.82
CA LEU A 30 -21.05 -4.43 5.51
C LEU A 30 -22.55 -4.22 5.77
N SER A 31 -23.03 -4.79 6.87
CA SER A 31 -24.31 -4.40 7.43
C SER A 31 -24.28 -2.87 7.66
N PRO A 32 -25.26 -2.08 7.18
CA PRO A 32 -25.30 -0.61 7.31
C PRO A 32 -25.38 -0.07 8.75
N GLY A 33 -25.14 -0.91 9.76
CA GLY A 33 -25.25 -0.60 11.18
C GLY A 33 -24.00 -0.88 12.01
N GLU A 34 -22.96 -1.53 11.46
CA GLU A 34 -21.66 -1.60 12.14
C GLU A 34 -20.91 -0.29 11.87
N ARG A 35 -21.33 0.75 12.60
CA ARG A 35 -20.42 1.83 12.95
C ARG A 35 -19.19 1.15 13.54
N VAL A 36 -18.06 1.25 12.85
CA VAL A 36 -16.74 0.95 13.43
C VAL A 36 -16.69 1.77 14.72
N ASP A 37 -16.94 1.07 15.81
CA ASP A 37 -17.14 1.64 17.11
C ASP A 37 -15.85 2.36 17.48
N GLY A 38 -15.98 3.68 17.67
CA GLY A 38 -15.06 4.60 18.34
C GLY A 38 -13.64 4.13 18.64
N GLN A 39 -12.90 3.57 17.67
CA GLN A 39 -11.46 3.65 17.73
C GLN A 39 -11.17 5.13 17.55
N VAL A 40 -11.02 5.79 18.70
CA VAL A 40 -10.37 7.08 18.82
C VAL A 40 -9.08 6.92 18.05
N VAL A 41 -9.10 7.30 16.78
CA VAL A 41 -7.90 7.41 15.95
C VAL A 41 -7.09 8.42 16.71
N ASN A 42 -6.13 7.89 17.47
CA ASN A 42 -5.32 8.67 18.37
C ASN A 42 -4.72 9.75 17.49
N ARG A 43 -5.13 11.02 17.64
CA ARG A 43 -4.76 12.10 16.71
C ARG A 43 -3.23 12.17 16.53
N ASN A 44 -2.50 11.76 17.56
CA ASN A 44 -1.06 11.55 17.55
C ASN A 44 -0.60 10.54 16.48
N SER A 45 -1.25 9.37 16.36
CA SER A 45 -0.87 8.32 15.41
C SER A 45 -0.90 8.77 13.95
N PHE A 46 -1.81 9.68 13.58
CA PHE A 46 -1.88 10.19 12.21
C PHE A 46 -0.80 11.25 11.95
N ALA A 47 -0.65 12.22 12.85
CA ALA A 47 0.42 13.22 12.75
C ALA A 47 1.81 12.56 12.74
N ASP A 48 2.00 11.51 13.55
CA ASP A 48 3.22 10.70 13.59
C ASP A 48 3.42 9.92 12.29
N ALA A 49 2.37 9.35 11.69
CA ALA A 49 2.45 8.69 10.39
C ALA A 49 2.82 9.66 9.25
N VAL A 50 2.22 10.86 9.23
CA VAL A 50 2.56 11.91 8.24
C VAL A 50 4.00 12.38 8.42
N LYS A 51 4.43 12.60 9.67
CA LYS A 51 5.82 12.95 9.99
C LYS A 51 6.79 11.82 9.58
N GLY A 52 6.41 10.58 9.80
CA GLY A 52 7.13 9.39 9.36
C GLY A 52 7.31 9.37 7.83
N ALA A 53 6.22 9.55 7.07
CA ALA A 53 6.26 9.58 5.62
C ALA A 53 7.15 10.71 5.07
N LEU A 54 7.09 11.90 5.66
CA LEU A 54 7.95 13.02 5.30
C LEU A 54 9.45 12.71 5.55
N ASN A 55 9.77 12.09 6.68
CA ASN A 55 11.13 11.65 6.98
C ASN A 55 11.60 10.57 6.00
N GLU A 56 10.71 9.67 5.60
CA GLU A 56 11.01 8.60 4.66
C GLU A 56 11.29 9.13 3.25
N VAL A 57 10.53 10.14 2.79
CA VAL A 57 10.85 10.85 1.54
C VAL A 57 12.22 11.53 1.61
N ASN A 58 12.51 12.23 2.71
CA ASN A 58 13.81 12.87 2.88
C ASN A 58 14.97 11.85 2.84
N SER A 59 14.79 10.71 3.50
CA SER A 59 15.74 9.60 3.48
C SER A 59 15.92 9.04 2.07
N ALA A 60 14.82 8.75 1.36
CA ALA A 60 14.86 8.23 -0.01
C ALA A 60 15.59 9.20 -0.96
N GLN A 61 15.27 10.50 -0.89
CA GLN A 61 15.96 11.53 -1.66
C GLN A 61 17.46 11.60 -1.37
N GLY A 62 17.86 11.52 -0.09
CA GLY A 62 19.25 11.46 0.32
C GLY A 62 19.98 10.24 -0.25
N LEU A 63 19.32 9.08 -0.20
CA LEU A 63 19.85 7.80 -0.67
C LEU A 63 20.00 7.78 -2.20
N ALA A 64 19.04 8.33 -2.94
CA ALA A 64 19.15 8.51 -4.39
C ALA A 64 20.30 9.45 -4.78
N LYS A 65 20.46 10.57 -4.05
CA LYS A 65 21.57 11.50 -4.27
C LYS A 65 22.93 10.87 -3.97
N ALA A 66 23.04 10.12 -2.87
CA ALA A 66 24.25 9.40 -2.50
C ALA A 66 24.59 8.32 -3.54
N SER A 67 23.60 7.54 -3.98
CA SER A 67 23.79 6.49 -4.99
C SER A 67 24.27 7.06 -6.32
N ARG A 68 23.71 8.20 -6.77
CA ARG A 68 24.20 8.90 -7.97
C ARG A 68 25.63 9.37 -7.83
N ALA A 69 25.95 10.05 -6.71
CA ALA A 69 27.29 10.57 -6.48
C ALA A 69 28.34 9.45 -6.41
N ALA A 70 28.01 8.33 -5.78
CA ALA A 70 28.88 7.16 -5.72
C ALA A 70 29.11 6.54 -7.11
N TYR A 71 28.06 6.42 -7.93
CA TYR A 71 28.19 5.97 -9.32
C TYR A 71 29.03 6.93 -10.16
N GLU A 72 28.82 8.24 -10.05
CA GLU A 72 29.62 9.27 -10.74
C GLU A 72 31.10 9.26 -10.33
N ARG A 73 31.42 8.84 -9.10
CA ARG A 73 32.80 8.65 -8.61
C ARG A 73 33.44 7.32 -9.05
N GLY A 74 32.69 6.44 -9.73
CA GLY A 74 33.18 5.14 -10.15
C GLY A 74 33.22 4.09 -9.04
N GLU A 75 32.43 4.26 -7.96
CA GLU A 75 32.23 3.18 -6.99
C GLU A 75 31.46 2.01 -7.63
N ASP A 76 31.64 0.80 -7.09
CA ASP A 76 31.04 -0.45 -7.60
C ASP A 76 29.54 -0.55 -7.22
N ILE A 77 28.75 0.42 -7.71
CA ILE A 77 27.30 0.43 -7.57
C ILE A 77 26.70 0.18 -8.95
N PRO A 78 25.86 -0.86 -9.11
CA PRO A 78 25.16 -1.09 -10.36
C PRO A 78 24.28 0.11 -10.73
N LEU A 79 24.33 0.54 -11.99
CA LEU A 79 23.46 1.61 -12.50
C LEU A 79 21.98 1.30 -12.20
N THR A 80 21.58 0.03 -12.26
CA THR A 80 20.22 -0.45 -11.93
C THR A 80 19.78 -0.03 -10.53
N ASP A 81 20.68 -0.07 -9.55
CA ASP A 81 20.36 0.28 -8.16
C ASP A 81 20.17 1.79 -8.01
N VAL A 82 20.96 2.59 -8.73
CA VAL A 82 20.78 4.05 -8.78
C VAL A 82 19.41 4.40 -9.35
N VAL A 83 19.02 3.79 -10.48
CA VAL A 83 17.73 4.06 -11.10
C VAL A 83 16.57 3.56 -10.23
N MET A 84 16.73 2.40 -9.59
CA MET A 84 15.75 1.86 -8.64
C MET A 84 15.56 2.80 -7.44
N ASN A 85 16.65 3.31 -6.87
CA ASN A 85 16.59 4.26 -5.75
C ASN A 85 15.93 5.59 -6.15
N MET A 86 16.15 6.04 -7.39
CA MET A 86 15.42 7.18 -7.94
C MET A 86 13.92 6.91 -8.07
N GLN A 87 13.53 5.75 -8.60
CA GLN A 87 12.11 5.38 -8.74
C GLN A 87 11.41 5.27 -7.38
N LYS A 88 12.06 4.64 -6.40
CA LYS A 88 11.56 4.57 -5.02
C LYS A 88 11.32 5.97 -4.43
N SER A 89 12.25 6.89 -4.65
CA SER A 89 12.13 8.28 -4.17
C SER A 89 10.95 9.01 -4.81
N SER A 90 10.76 8.85 -6.12
CA SER A 90 9.63 9.45 -6.84
C SER A 90 8.29 8.89 -6.35
N LEU A 91 8.18 7.57 -6.19
CA LEU A 91 6.98 6.92 -5.71
C LEU A 91 6.64 7.33 -4.26
N ALA A 92 7.65 7.37 -3.38
CA ALA A 92 7.46 7.81 -1.99
C ALA A 92 7.00 9.27 -1.91
N PHE A 93 7.55 10.14 -2.77
CA PHE A 93 7.13 11.54 -2.87
C PHE A 93 5.67 11.67 -3.32
N GLU A 94 5.26 10.93 -4.35
CA GLU A 94 3.88 10.93 -4.84
C GLU A 94 2.91 10.45 -3.76
N ALA A 95 3.24 9.35 -3.07
CA ALA A 95 2.45 8.86 -1.95
C ALA A 95 2.29 9.92 -0.85
N THR A 96 3.35 10.67 -0.55
CA THR A 96 3.32 11.74 0.46
C THR A 96 2.44 12.92 0.03
N LEU A 97 2.44 13.26 -1.27
CA LEU A 97 1.54 14.28 -1.79
C LEU A 97 0.07 13.88 -1.64
N GLN A 98 -0.26 12.61 -1.91
CA GLN A 98 -1.60 12.08 -1.71
C GLN A 98 -2.03 12.15 -0.23
N ILE A 99 -1.13 11.79 0.68
CA ILE A 99 -1.38 11.90 2.12
C ILE A 99 -1.62 13.37 2.49
N ARG A 100 -0.76 14.30 2.07
CA ARG A 100 -0.92 15.74 2.31
C ARG A 100 -2.30 16.24 1.86
N ASN A 101 -2.73 15.88 0.66
CA ASN A 101 -4.02 16.30 0.13
C ASN A 101 -5.18 15.74 0.96
N LYS A 102 -5.10 14.48 1.40
CA LYS A 102 -6.09 13.90 2.32
C LYS A 102 -6.11 14.57 3.70
N VAL A 103 -4.94 14.95 4.24
CA VAL A 103 -4.83 15.71 5.51
C VAL A 103 -5.56 17.05 5.40
N LEU A 104 -5.28 17.80 4.32
CA LEU A 104 -5.89 19.10 4.09
C LEU A 104 -7.41 19.00 3.95
N LYS A 105 -7.88 17.99 3.21
CA LYS A 105 -9.31 17.71 3.06
C LYS A 105 -9.97 17.36 4.39
N ALA A 106 -9.34 16.50 5.20
CA ALA A 106 -9.88 16.15 6.52
C ALA A 106 -9.94 17.37 7.48
N TYR A 107 -8.96 18.27 7.40
CA TYR A 107 -9.01 19.53 8.15
C TYR A 107 -10.15 20.44 7.67
N GLU A 108 -10.34 20.57 6.36
CA GLU A 108 -11.43 21.32 5.75
C GLU A 108 -12.81 20.73 6.12
N ASP A 109 -12.95 19.40 6.08
CA ASP A 109 -14.17 18.69 6.46
C ASP A 109 -14.55 18.93 7.93
N ILE A 110 -13.57 18.98 8.85
CA ILE A 110 -13.81 19.33 10.26
C ILE A 110 -14.27 20.78 10.41
N MET A 111 -13.68 21.70 9.64
CA MET A 111 -14.01 23.13 9.70
C MET A 111 -15.40 23.43 9.12
N ASN A 112 -15.82 22.68 8.11
CA ASN A 112 -17.14 22.81 7.46
C ASN A 112 -18.24 21.98 8.13
N MET A 113 -17.92 21.25 9.21
CA MET A 113 -18.94 20.54 9.97
C MET A 113 -19.82 21.57 10.72
N PRO A 114 -21.13 21.60 10.49
CA PRO A 114 -22.01 22.50 11.24
C PRO A 114 -22.00 22.10 12.72
N VAL A 115 -21.82 23.10 13.58
CA VAL A 115 -21.97 22.98 15.04
C VAL A 115 -23.44 22.82 15.43
#